data_AF-A0A6M3KKE9-F1
#
_entry.id   AF-A0A6M3KKE9-F1
#
_cell.length_a   1.000
_cell.length_b   1.000
_cell.length_c   1.000
_cell.angle_alpha   90.00
_cell.angle_beta   90.00
_cell.angle_gamma   90.00
#
_symmetry.space_group_name_H-M   'P 1'
#
loop_
_entity.id
_entity.type
_entity.pdbx_description
1 polymer ?
#
loop_
_entity_poly.entity_id
_entity_poly.type
_entity_poly.pdbx_seq_one_letter_code
_entity_poly.pdbx_strand_id
1 'polypeptide(L)'
;MTHWTKEDLAFKGYGIDGKSIAKASPKRKNKHPEYDLQRQIVNYLWFKYPDLLCHSDLVGINLPQRIRGMYSALNPRRGHPDLMIYEQRFIFCGLALELKAECEKLHKKDGSFVSEHVKEQADYLDKLEQRGWKTAFAVGFDEAIVIIEQYLKLHKPIK
;
A
#
# COMPACT_ATOMS: atom_id res chain seq x y z
N MET A 1 -13.99 16.48 16.67
CA MET A 1 -12.80 15.81 17.25
C MET A 1 -13.28 14.70 18.16
N THR A 2 -13.46 13.49 17.62
CA THR A 2 -13.71 12.32 18.46
C THR A 2 -12.38 11.87 19.04
N HIS A 3 -12.27 11.97 20.37
CA HIS A 3 -11.16 11.44 21.14
C HIS A 3 -11.32 9.92 21.17
N TRP A 4 -10.47 9.19 20.46
CA TRP A 4 -10.36 7.74 20.57
C TRP A 4 -9.42 7.43 21.74
N THR A 5 -9.84 6.60 22.69
CA THR A 5 -8.99 6.22 23.83
C THR A 5 -8.06 5.07 23.45
N LYS A 6 -7.05 4.81 24.30
CA LYS A 6 -6.15 3.66 24.12
C LYS A 6 -6.90 2.31 24.15
N GLU A 7 -8.09 2.25 24.75
CA GLU A 7 -8.94 1.05 24.72
C GLU A 7 -9.57 0.80 23.35
N ASP A 8 -9.85 1.84 22.56
CA ASP A 8 -10.44 1.68 21.22
C ASP A 8 -9.47 1.02 20.21
N LEU A 9 -8.16 1.06 20.51
CA LEU A 9 -7.11 0.41 19.72
C LEU A 9 -6.89 -1.07 20.08
N ALA A 10 -7.54 -1.58 21.13
CA ALA A 10 -7.32 -2.94 21.64
C ALA A 10 -8.02 -4.07 20.84
N PHE A 11 -8.67 -3.76 19.70
CA PHE A 11 -9.27 -4.79 18.83
C PHE A 11 -8.26 -5.53 17.91
N LYS A 12 -6.95 -5.43 18.17
CA LYS A 12 -5.87 -6.06 17.39
C LYS A 12 -5.05 -7.12 18.16
N GLY A 13 -5.70 -7.96 18.97
CA GLY A 13 -5.21 -9.32 19.25
C GLY A 13 -3.82 -9.47 19.89
N TYR A 14 -3.41 -8.60 20.81
CA TYR A 14 -2.24 -8.82 21.67
C TYR A 14 -2.61 -8.57 23.14
N GLY A 15 -2.42 -9.58 23.99
CA GLY A 15 -2.66 -9.52 25.44
C GLY A 15 -1.53 -8.82 26.19
N ILE A 16 -1.88 -8.07 27.23
CA ILE A 16 -0.99 -7.19 28.01
C ILE A 16 -0.32 -7.95 29.19
N ASP A 17 -0.60 -9.24 29.36
CA ASP A 17 -0.43 -9.96 30.62
C ASP A 17 0.49 -11.19 30.57
N GLY A 18 1.22 -11.40 29.47
CA GLY A 18 2.41 -12.28 29.47
C GLY A 18 2.18 -13.74 29.88
N LYS A 19 1.00 -14.33 29.61
CA LYS A 19 0.73 -15.76 29.81
C LYS A 19 0.34 -16.48 28.52
N SER A 20 0.82 -17.71 28.42
CA SER A 20 0.70 -18.66 27.29
C SER A 20 -0.71 -18.70 26.69
N ILE A 21 -0.81 -18.43 25.38
CA ILE A 21 -2.00 -18.74 24.58
C ILE A 21 -1.76 -20.03 23.79
N ALA A 22 -2.79 -20.88 23.80
CA ALA A 22 -2.85 -22.22 23.24
C ALA A 22 -2.21 -22.38 21.85
N LYS A 23 -1.78 -23.62 21.53
CA LYS A 23 -1.22 -24.02 20.23
C LYS A 23 -2.02 -23.38 19.09
N ALA A 24 -1.35 -22.54 18.31
CA ALA A 24 -1.93 -21.84 17.18
C ALA A 24 -2.61 -22.84 16.25
N SER A 25 -3.93 -22.70 16.09
CA SER A 25 -4.67 -23.38 15.03
C SER A 25 -4.05 -22.99 13.68
N PRO A 26 -4.04 -23.88 12.66
CA PRO A 26 -3.48 -23.53 11.37
C PRO A 26 -4.11 -22.23 10.86
N LYS A 27 -3.27 -21.22 10.57
CA LYS A 27 -3.71 -19.91 10.07
C LYS A 27 -4.62 -20.15 8.86
N ARG A 28 -5.91 -19.82 8.99
CA ARG A 28 -6.82 -19.77 7.83
C ARG A 28 -6.15 -18.91 6.77
N LYS A 29 -6.02 -19.41 5.53
CA LYS A 29 -5.52 -18.60 4.41
C LYS A 29 -6.34 -17.33 4.33
N ASN A 30 -5.66 -16.19 4.41
CA ASN A 30 -6.29 -14.90 4.27
C ASN A 30 -6.95 -14.81 2.89
N LYS A 31 -8.22 -14.41 2.84
CA LYS A 31 -8.97 -14.31 1.59
C LYS A 31 -8.59 -13.07 0.78
N HIS A 32 -8.06 -12.03 1.43
CA HIS A 32 -7.70 -10.76 0.79
C HIS A 32 -6.38 -10.20 1.37
N PRO A 33 -5.26 -10.86 1.07
CA PRO A 33 -3.97 -10.48 1.66
C PRO A 33 -3.52 -9.06 1.30
N GLU A 34 -3.82 -8.59 0.09
CA GLU A 34 -3.50 -7.23 -0.37
C GLU A 34 -4.36 -6.16 0.32
N TYR A 35 -5.66 -6.40 0.48
CA TYR A 35 -6.55 -5.51 1.25
C TYR A 35 -6.08 -5.34 2.70
N ASP A 36 -5.73 -6.45 3.36
CA ASP A 36 -5.26 -6.38 4.74
C ASP A 36 -3.90 -5.71 4.86
N LEU A 37 -3.01 -5.88 3.87
CA LEU A 37 -1.76 -5.14 3.77
C LEU A 37 -2.02 -3.63 3.64
N GLN A 38 -2.86 -3.23 2.67
CA GLN A 38 -3.21 -1.84 2.43
C GLN A 38 -3.83 -1.20 3.67
N ARG A 39 -4.77 -1.89 4.32
CA ARG A 39 -5.39 -1.45 5.59
C ARG A 39 -4.34 -1.26 6.69
N GLN A 40 -3.33 -2.13 6.79
CA GLN A 40 -2.27 -1.97 7.79
C GLN A 40 -1.43 -0.72 7.53
N ILE A 41 -1.06 -0.47 6.27
CA ILE A 41 -0.28 0.71 5.87
C ILE A 41 -1.07 1.98 6.11
N VAL A 42 -2.33 2.06 5.69
CA VAL A 42 -3.18 3.25 5.90
C VAL A 42 -3.33 3.55 7.40
N ASN A 43 -3.55 2.53 8.24
CA ASN A 43 -3.61 2.73 9.70
C ASN A 43 -2.30 3.26 10.28
N TYR A 44 -1.16 2.76 9.80
CA TYR A 44 0.15 3.25 10.22
C TYR A 44 0.32 4.72 9.87
N LEU A 45 -0.01 5.10 8.62
CA LEU A 45 0.09 6.48 8.14
C LEU A 45 -0.80 7.41 8.95
N TRP A 46 -2.06 7.05 9.16
CA TRP A 46 -3.00 7.86 9.95
C TRP A 46 -2.55 8.08 11.39
N PHE A 47 -1.98 7.04 12.02
CA PHE A 47 -1.49 7.13 13.40
C PHE A 47 -0.23 8.00 13.51
N LYS A 48 0.73 7.82 12.60
CA LYS A 48 2.04 8.46 12.70
C LYS A 48 2.10 9.85 12.03
N TYR A 49 1.31 10.05 10.99
CA TYR A 49 1.28 11.25 10.16
C TYR A 49 -0.18 11.68 9.92
N PRO A 50 -0.90 12.17 10.95
CA PRO A 50 -2.32 12.50 10.84
C PRO A 50 -2.64 13.59 9.81
N ASP A 51 -1.66 14.45 9.50
CA ASP A 51 -1.80 15.53 8.51
C ASP A 51 -1.38 15.11 7.08
N LEU A 52 -0.93 13.86 6.90
CA LEU A 52 -0.45 13.38 5.61
C LEU A 52 -1.58 13.27 4.60
N LEU A 53 -1.45 13.94 3.45
CA LEU A 53 -2.36 13.76 2.34
C LEU A 53 -2.00 12.49 1.56
N CYS A 54 -2.82 11.45 1.72
CA CYS A 54 -2.70 10.22 0.94
C CYS A 54 -4.05 9.67 0.50
N HIS A 55 -4.06 8.92 -0.60
CA HIS A 55 -5.22 8.20 -1.11
C HIS A 55 -4.86 6.74 -1.34
N SER A 56 -5.76 5.86 -0.91
CA SER A 56 -5.64 4.42 -1.07
C SER A 56 -6.74 3.95 -2.01
N ASP A 57 -6.38 3.40 -3.17
CA ASP A 57 -7.37 2.94 -4.14
C ASP A 57 -7.94 1.57 -3.73
N LEU A 58 -9.22 1.32 -4.02
CA LEU A 58 -9.89 0.07 -3.67
C LEU A 58 -9.74 -1.00 -4.76
N VAL A 59 -8.96 -0.74 -5.80
CA VAL A 59 -8.69 -1.71 -6.86
C VAL A 59 -7.93 -2.89 -6.26
N GLY A 60 -8.37 -4.12 -6.56
CA GLY A 60 -7.79 -5.34 -5.97
C GLY A 60 -8.76 -6.10 -5.06
N ILE A 61 -9.79 -5.44 -4.52
CA ILE A 61 -10.90 -6.16 -3.86
C ILE A 61 -11.86 -6.72 -4.91
N ASN A 62 -12.49 -7.87 -4.59
CA ASN A 62 -13.53 -8.45 -5.44
C ASN A 62 -14.79 -7.58 -5.42
N LEU A 63 -14.78 -6.53 -6.23
CA LEU A 63 -15.92 -5.64 -6.44
C LEU A 63 -17.06 -6.36 -7.17
N PRO A 64 -18.33 -6.07 -6.83
CA PRO A 64 -19.46 -6.52 -7.63
C PRO A 64 -19.32 -6.10 -9.10
N GLN A 65 -19.73 -6.96 -10.03
CA GLN A 65 -19.52 -6.74 -11.47
C GLN A 65 -20.00 -5.37 -11.95
N ARG A 66 -21.13 -4.88 -11.42
CA ARG A 66 -21.65 -3.54 -11.74
C ARG A 66 -20.68 -2.42 -11.33
N ILE A 67 -20.13 -2.49 -10.12
CA ILE A 67 -19.18 -1.50 -9.61
C ILE A 67 -17.86 -1.59 -10.38
N ARG A 68 -17.40 -2.80 -10.71
CA ARG A 68 -16.23 -3.00 -11.58
C ARG A 68 -16.41 -2.36 -12.96
N GLY A 69 -17.60 -2.51 -13.54
CA GLY A 69 -17.95 -1.88 -14.83
C GLY A 69 -17.94 -0.36 -14.76
N MET A 70 -18.55 0.22 -13.72
CA MET A 70 -18.52 1.67 -13.48
C MET A 70 -17.07 2.17 -13.26
N TYR A 71 -16.30 1.47 -12.44
CA TYR A 71 -14.91 1.81 -12.16
C TYR A 71 -14.05 1.78 -13.44
N SER A 72 -14.20 0.72 -14.26
CA SER A 72 -13.47 0.61 -15.53
C SER A 72 -13.85 1.70 -16.54
N ALA A 73 -15.11 2.16 -16.54
CA ALA A 73 -15.55 3.25 -17.40
C ALA A 73 -14.98 4.62 -16.98
N LEU A 74 -14.77 4.82 -15.68
CA LEU A 74 -14.17 6.04 -15.13
C LEU A 74 -12.64 6.04 -15.23
N ASN A 75 -12.03 4.85 -15.25
CA ASN A 75 -10.58 4.66 -15.26
C ASN A 75 -10.15 3.92 -16.55
N PRO A 76 -10.06 4.63 -17.69
CA PRO A 76 -9.74 4.00 -18.98
C PRO A 76 -8.30 3.49 -19.08
N ARG A 77 -7.41 3.91 -18.16
CA ARG A 77 -6.05 3.35 -18.02
C ARG A 77 -6.01 2.42 -16.82
N ARG A 78 -5.47 1.22 -17.03
CA ARG A 78 -5.19 0.25 -15.97
C ARG A 78 -3.84 0.52 -15.32
N GLY A 79 -3.65 -0.03 -14.13
CA GLY A 79 -2.39 0.05 -13.39
C GLY A 79 -2.27 1.29 -12.49
N HIS A 80 -3.38 1.95 -12.16
CA HIS A 80 -3.35 3.01 -11.15
C HIS A 80 -2.78 2.44 -9.84
N PRO A 81 -1.84 3.13 -9.16
CA PRO A 81 -1.20 2.63 -7.95
C PRO A 81 -2.18 2.48 -6.78
N ASP A 82 -1.92 1.52 -5.91
CA ASP A 82 -2.75 1.25 -4.72
C ASP A 82 -2.68 2.36 -3.66
N LEU A 83 -1.55 3.05 -3.56
CA LEU A 83 -1.33 4.11 -2.59
C LEU A 83 -0.64 5.31 -3.22
N MET A 84 -1.28 6.47 -3.09
CA MET A 84 -0.76 7.77 -3.51
C MET A 84 -0.51 8.63 -2.27
N ILE A 85 0.69 9.19 -2.12
CA ILE A 85 1.04 10.19 -1.11
C ILE A 85 1.34 11.49 -1.83
N TYR A 86 0.56 12.53 -1.54
CA TYR A 86 0.56 13.84 -2.21
C TYR A 86 1.52 14.85 -1.58
N GLU A 87 2.48 14.37 -0.80
CA GLU A 87 3.51 15.20 -0.18
C GLU A 87 4.68 15.38 -1.13
N GLN A 88 4.94 16.61 -1.57
CA GLN A 88 6.17 16.93 -2.29
C GLN A 88 7.38 16.72 -1.37
N ARG A 89 8.39 15.99 -1.86
CA ARG A 89 9.65 15.77 -1.14
C ARG A 89 10.84 15.85 -2.09
N PHE A 90 11.82 16.67 -1.73
CA PHE A 90 12.99 16.97 -2.56
C PHE A 90 12.60 17.37 -4.00
N ILE A 91 12.93 16.55 -5.01
CA ILE A 91 12.60 16.78 -6.43
C ILE A 91 11.29 16.11 -6.87
N PHE A 92 10.69 15.29 -6.00
CA PHE A 92 9.50 14.50 -6.35
C PHE A 92 8.23 15.22 -5.93
N CYS A 93 7.25 15.28 -6.84
CA CYS A 93 5.95 15.89 -6.60
C CYS A 93 4.99 15.05 -5.74
N GLY A 94 5.34 13.78 -5.49
CA GLY A 94 4.57 12.84 -4.69
C GLY A 94 5.19 11.44 -4.75
N LEU A 95 4.66 10.52 -3.95
CA LEU A 95 5.02 9.10 -3.96
C LEU A 95 3.81 8.27 -4.42
N ALA A 96 4.03 7.39 -5.38
CA ALA A 96 3.07 6.39 -5.82
C ALA A 96 3.61 4.99 -5.54
N LEU A 97 2.81 4.16 -4.86
CA LEU A 97 3.16 2.82 -4.46
C LEU A 97 2.15 1.81 -4.97
N GLU A 98 2.67 0.81 -5.64
CA GLU A 98 1.96 -0.41 -6.01
C GLU A 98 2.29 -1.49 -4.98
N LEU A 99 1.28 -1.99 -4.27
CA LEU A 99 1.44 -2.91 -3.16
C LEU A 99 1.25 -4.34 -3.65
N LYS A 100 2.08 -5.25 -3.13
CA LYS A 100 1.94 -6.69 -3.35
C LYS A 100 1.95 -7.42 -2.04
N ALA A 101 1.13 -8.45 -1.92
CA ALA A 101 1.13 -9.29 -0.75
C ALA A 101 2.49 -9.98 -0.54
N GLU A 102 2.77 -10.40 0.69
CA GLU A 102 3.99 -11.14 0.99
C GLU A 102 4.13 -12.37 0.08
N CYS A 103 5.38 -12.64 -0.33
CA CYS A 103 5.76 -13.74 -1.22
C CYS A 103 5.25 -13.64 -2.67
N GLU A 104 4.60 -12.55 -3.06
CA GLU A 104 4.30 -12.31 -4.47
C GLU A 104 5.56 -12.06 -5.29
N LYS A 105 5.55 -12.57 -6.53
CA LYS A 105 6.66 -12.43 -7.47
C LYS A 105 6.26 -11.45 -8.55
N LEU A 106 7.11 -10.46 -8.78
CA LEU A 106 6.92 -9.50 -9.88
C LEU A 106 7.46 -10.03 -11.21
N HIS A 107 8.57 -10.78 -11.16
CA HIS A 107 9.26 -11.29 -12.34
C HIS A 107 9.33 -12.81 -12.36
N LYS A 108 9.33 -13.36 -13.59
CA LYS A 108 9.69 -14.75 -13.88
C LYS A 108 11.21 -14.91 -13.81
N LYS A 109 11.68 -16.16 -13.91
CA LYS A 109 13.12 -16.47 -13.92
C LYS A 109 13.89 -15.82 -15.08
N ASP A 110 13.19 -15.50 -16.18
CA ASP A 110 13.75 -14.83 -17.36
C ASP A 110 13.77 -13.30 -17.26
N GLY A 111 13.31 -12.73 -16.13
CA GLY A 111 13.22 -11.29 -15.91
C GLY A 111 11.95 -10.62 -16.46
N SER A 112 11.12 -11.31 -17.23
CA SER A 112 9.83 -10.77 -17.68
C SER A 112 8.82 -10.69 -16.53
N PHE A 113 7.85 -9.78 -16.62
CA PHE A 113 6.77 -9.69 -15.63
C PHE A 113 5.94 -10.98 -15.58
N VAL A 114 5.48 -11.36 -14.39
CA VAL A 114 4.71 -12.60 -14.18
C VAL A 114 3.35 -12.59 -14.86
N SER A 115 2.77 -11.41 -15.12
CA SER A 115 1.47 -11.25 -15.76
C SER A 115 1.40 -9.92 -16.52
N GLU A 116 0.43 -9.84 -17.45
CA GLU A 116 0.14 -8.57 -18.15
C GLU A 116 -0.34 -7.50 -17.17
N HIS A 117 -1.03 -7.89 -16.09
CA HIS A 117 -1.48 -6.94 -15.07
C HIS A 117 -0.31 -6.26 -14.34
N VAL A 118 0.71 -7.02 -13.94
CA VAL A 118 1.92 -6.44 -13.32
C VAL A 118 2.68 -5.55 -14.30
N LYS A 119 2.69 -5.93 -15.58
CA LYS A 119 3.27 -5.10 -16.65
C LYS A 119 2.49 -3.79 -16.84
N GLU A 120 1.15 -3.81 -16.86
CA GLU A 120 0.31 -2.62 -16.94
C GLU A 120 0.55 -1.68 -15.75
N GLN A 121 0.78 -2.23 -14.55
CA GLN A 121 1.14 -1.47 -13.35
C GLN A 121 2.52 -0.81 -13.49
N ALA A 122 3.54 -1.57 -13.90
CA ALA A 122 4.87 -1.03 -14.16
C ALA A 122 4.83 0.09 -15.21
N ASP A 123 4.12 -0.12 -16.31
CA ASP A 123 3.93 0.88 -17.36
C ASP A 123 3.24 2.17 -16.86
N TYR A 124 2.43 2.09 -15.80
CA TYR A 124 1.79 3.25 -15.18
C TYR A 124 2.75 3.99 -14.25
N LEU A 125 3.51 3.25 -13.43
CA LEU A 125 4.54 3.80 -12.57
C LEU A 125 5.62 4.53 -13.39
N ASP A 126 6.10 3.94 -14.49
CA ASP A 126 7.06 4.58 -15.39
C ASP A 126 6.55 5.93 -15.92
N LYS A 127 5.26 6.02 -16.23
CA LYS A 127 4.63 7.28 -16.67
C LYS A 127 4.56 8.30 -15.54
N LEU A 128 4.35 7.89 -14.29
CA LEU A 128 4.38 8.77 -13.13
C LEU A 128 5.81 9.27 -12.86
N GLU A 129 6.82 8.41 -12.97
CA GLU A 129 8.23 8.80 -12.82
C GLU A 129 8.65 9.85 -13.84
N GLN A 130 8.27 9.67 -15.11
CA GLN A 130 8.49 10.67 -16.17
C GLN A 130 7.82 12.03 -15.87
N ARG A 131 6.85 12.07 -14.95
CA ARG A 131 6.15 13.27 -14.50
C ARG A 131 6.63 13.78 -13.14
N GLY A 132 7.75 13.24 -12.64
CA GLY A 132 8.38 13.70 -11.39
C GLY A 132 7.79 13.07 -10.13
N TRP A 133 7.07 11.96 -10.22
CA TRP A 133 6.71 11.17 -9.03
C TRP A 133 7.86 10.25 -8.62
N LYS A 134 8.01 9.98 -7.33
CA LYS A 134 8.73 8.78 -6.90
C LYS A 134 7.78 7.61 -7.04
N THR A 135 8.24 6.51 -7.64
CA THR A 135 7.44 5.28 -7.69
C THR A 135 8.19 4.07 -7.15
N ALA A 136 7.45 3.05 -6.72
CA ALA A 136 7.98 1.73 -6.44
C ALA A 136 6.85 0.67 -6.39
N PHE A 137 7.22 -0.58 -6.67
CA PHE A 137 6.52 -1.73 -6.10
C PHE A 137 6.98 -1.94 -4.66
N ALA A 138 6.08 -2.34 -3.77
CA ALA A 138 6.41 -2.72 -2.40
C ALA A 138 5.77 -4.07 -2.05
N VAL A 139 6.58 -5.05 -1.66
CA VAL A 139 6.14 -6.41 -1.32
C VAL A 139 6.06 -6.56 0.19
N GLY A 140 4.83 -6.66 0.71
CA GLY A 140 4.58 -6.78 2.14
C GLY A 140 4.70 -5.46 2.90
N PHE A 141 4.42 -5.54 4.21
CA PHE A 141 4.27 -4.35 5.06
C PHE A 141 5.61 -3.65 5.31
N ASP A 142 6.63 -4.40 5.69
CA ASP A 142 7.92 -3.82 6.10
C ASP A 142 8.58 -3.04 4.96
N GLU A 143 8.58 -3.59 3.74
CA GLU A 143 9.13 -2.91 2.56
C GLU A 143 8.36 -1.62 2.25
N ALA A 144 7.02 -1.67 2.28
CA ALA A 144 6.19 -0.49 2.06
C ALA A 144 6.49 0.62 3.07
N ILE A 145 6.60 0.30 4.36
CA ILE A 145 6.94 1.28 5.38
C ILE A 145 8.35 1.83 5.17
N VAL A 146 9.34 0.99 4.83
CA VAL A 146 10.71 1.46 4.56
C VAL A 146 10.71 2.49 3.43
N ILE A 147 10.02 2.22 2.32
CA ILE A 147 9.97 3.14 1.18
C ILE A 147 9.29 4.45 1.57
N ILE A 148 8.14 4.38 2.25
CA ILE A 148 7.40 5.56 2.73
C ILE A 148 8.28 6.41 3.66
N GLU A 149 8.92 5.80 4.65
CA GLU A 149 9.75 6.49 5.63
C GLU A 149 10.96 7.16 4.98
N GLN A 150 11.61 6.47 4.03
CA GLN A 150 12.72 7.04 3.28
C GLN A 150 12.26 8.22 2.45
N TYR A 151 11.12 8.09 1.75
CA TYR A 151 10.54 9.16 0.95
C TYR A 151 10.21 10.39 1.79
N LEU A 152 9.52 10.21 2.93
CA LEU A 152 9.11 11.32 3.79
C LEU A 152 10.29 12.04 4.47
N LYS A 153 11.47 11.39 4.55
CA LYS A 153 12.73 11.98 5.04
C LYS A 153 13.51 12.74 3.96
N LEU A 154 13.14 12.64 2.68
CA LEU A 154 13.80 13.36 1.61
C LEU A 154 13.61 14.88 1.80
N HIS A 155 14.72 15.58 1.93
CA HIS A 155 14.77 17.03 2.07
C HIS A 155 15.86 17.59 1.16
N LYS A 156 15.74 18.88 0.81
CA LYS A 156 16.82 19.57 0.10
C LYS A 156 18.04 19.64 1.02
N PRO A 157 19.26 19.33 0.54
CA PRO A 157 20.44 19.55 1.35
C PRO A 157 20.49 21.02 1.78
N ILE A 158 20.69 21.25 3.07
CA ILE A 158 20.90 22.58 3.62
C ILE A 158 22.22 23.08 3.03
N LYS A 159 22.16 24.21 2.32
CA LYS A 159 23.34 24.88 1.77
C LYS A 159 24.13 25.56 2.88
#